data_AF-A0A194WSB8-F1
#
_entry.id   AF-A0A194WSB8-F1
#
_cell.length_a   1.000
_cell.length_b   1.000
_cell.length_c   1.000
_cell.angle_alpha   90.00
_cell.angle_beta   90.00
_cell.angle_gamma   90.00
#
_symmetry.space_group_name_H-M   'P 1'
#
loop_
_entity.id
_entity.type
_entity.pdbx_description
1 polymer ?
#
loop_
_entity_poly.entity_id
_entity_poly.type
_entity_poly.pdbx_seq_one_letter_code
_entity_poly.pdbx_strand_id
1 'polypeptide(L)'
;MLFNAPKLALLALISSVSAQAGLNCSVKGYDTGKHPAYYVNSTITTPAACKAYCAASVASKCSSFAVGGGCLLYNVTVNGNVNPMNTSTFTFYDEACTV
;
A
#
# COMPACT_ATOMS: atom_id res chain seq x y z
N MET A 1 -58.38 4.37 -33.94
CA MET A 1 -57.77 3.39 -33.03
C MET A 1 -56.31 3.77 -32.88
N LEU A 2 -55.94 4.33 -31.71
CA LEU A 2 -54.57 4.78 -31.37
C LEU A 2 -53.84 3.63 -30.65
N PHE A 3 -52.67 3.21 -31.13
CA PHE A 3 -51.71 2.37 -30.40
C PHE A 3 -50.32 3.03 -30.56
N ASN A 4 -49.93 3.92 -29.64
CA ASN A 4 -49.19 3.70 -28.39
C ASN A 4 -47.77 3.14 -28.61
N ALA A 5 -46.77 4.03 -28.54
CA ALA A 5 -45.35 3.73 -28.74
C ALA A 5 -44.73 3.10 -27.48
N PRO A 6 -43.78 2.15 -27.61
CA PRO A 6 -43.04 1.65 -26.46
C PRO A 6 -41.93 2.67 -26.14
N LYS A 7 -42.03 3.27 -24.96
CA LYS A 7 -40.95 4.07 -24.36
C LYS A 7 -39.75 3.16 -24.13
N LEU A 8 -38.72 3.29 -24.98
CA LEU A 8 -37.40 2.71 -24.77
C LEU A 8 -36.79 3.39 -23.54
N ALA A 9 -36.84 2.71 -22.40
CA ALA A 9 -36.15 3.12 -21.18
C ALA A 9 -34.66 2.82 -21.36
N LEU A 10 -33.86 3.88 -21.52
CA LEU A 10 -32.41 3.82 -21.56
C LEU A 10 -31.91 3.67 -20.11
N LEU A 11 -31.57 2.44 -19.67
CA LEU A 11 -30.90 2.23 -18.39
C LEU A 11 -29.46 2.74 -18.50
N ALA A 12 -29.17 3.89 -17.87
CA ALA A 12 -27.81 4.37 -17.69
C ALA A 12 -27.08 3.49 -16.66
N LEU A 13 -26.12 2.69 -17.14
CA LEU A 13 -25.17 1.96 -16.31
C LEU A 13 -24.21 2.99 -15.68
N ILE A 14 -24.46 3.35 -14.43
CA ILE A 14 -23.55 4.19 -13.65
C ILE A 14 -22.40 3.29 -13.19
N SER A 15 -21.30 3.27 -13.95
CA SER A 15 -20.08 2.60 -13.51
C SER A 15 -19.48 3.39 -12.34
N SER A 16 -19.67 2.88 -11.12
CA SER A 16 -18.98 3.36 -9.93
C SER A 16 -17.49 3.04 -10.06
N VAL A 17 -16.70 4.01 -10.53
CA VAL A 17 -15.24 3.96 -10.40
C VAL A 17 -14.93 4.25 -8.93
N SER A 18 -14.81 3.21 -8.12
CA SER A 18 -14.12 3.32 -6.84
C SER A 18 -12.67 3.68 -7.14
N ALA A 19 -12.24 4.89 -6.77
CA ALA A 19 -10.84 5.26 -6.81
C ALA A 19 -10.07 4.30 -5.88
N GLN A 20 -9.51 3.24 -6.44
CA GLN A 20 -8.56 2.40 -5.73
C GLN A 20 -7.38 3.31 -5.41
N ALA A 21 -7.21 3.67 -4.13
CA ALA A 21 -6.03 4.39 -3.69
C ALA A 21 -4.81 3.62 -4.20
N GLY A 22 -3.96 4.29 -4.97
CA GLY A 22 -2.78 3.67 -5.58
C GLY A 22 -1.86 3.10 -4.50
N LEU A 23 -1.24 1.95 -4.80
CA LEU A 23 -0.20 1.38 -3.96
C LEU A 23 1.03 2.30 -3.95
N ASN A 24 1.70 2.39 -2.80
CA ASN A 24 2.92 3.17 -2.63
C ASN A 24 4.12 2.21 -2.66
N CYS A 25 4.73 2.08 -3.83
CA CYS A 25 5.79 1.10 -4.08
C CYS A 25 7.11 1.79 -4.39
N SER A 26 7.86 2.16 -3.35
CA SER A 26 9.16 2.87 -3.38
C SER A 26 9.11 4.33 -2.92
N VAL A 27 8.48 4.60 -1.78
CA VAL A 27 8.49 5.95 -1.18
C VAL A 27 9.73 6.12 -0.33
N LYS A 28 10.64 7.01 -0.73
CA LYS A 28 11.78 7.38 0.11
C LYS A 28 11.34 8.33 1.21
N GLY A 29 11.72 8.07 2.46
CA GLY A 29 11.34 8.91 3.58
C GLY A 29 11.64 8.30 4.94
N TYR A 30 10.99 8.83 5.96
CA TYR A 30 11.00 8.29 7.32
C TYR A 30 9.56 8.12 7.78
N ASP A 31 9.30 7.16 8.68
CA ASP A 31 7.98 7.11 9.28
C ASP A 31 7.73 8.38 10.13
N THR A 32 6.46 8.74 10.26
CA THR A 32 6.03 9.95 10.97
C THR A 32 6.17 9.86 12.49
N GLY A 33 6.60 8.71 13.03
CA GLY A 33 6.61 8.41 14.46
C GLY A 33 5.23 8.14 15.07
N LYS A 34 4.13 8.36 14.34
CA LYS A 34 2.76 8.11 14.82
C LYS A 34 2.41 6.62 14.82
N HIS A 35 2.91 5.89 13.81
CA HIS A 35 2.81 4.44 13.72
C HIS A 35 4.22 3.88 13.51
N PRO A 36 5.01 3.75 14.59
CA PRO A 36 6.38 3.26 14.48
C PRO A 36 6.38 1.79 14.02
N ALA A 37 7.53 1.35 13.51
CA ALA A 37 7.72 -0.05 13.14
C ALA A 37 7.47 -0.95 14.36
N TYR A 38 6.61 -1.96 14.23
CA TYR A 38 6.36 -2.92 15.31
C TYR A 38 7.44 -4.00 15.35
N TYR A 39 8.23 -4.12 14.29
CA TYR A 39 9.32 -5.07 14.19
C TYR A 39 10.47 -4.50 13.38
N VAL A 40 11.70 -4.79 13.82
CA VAL A 40 12.95 -4.33 13.22
C VAL A 40 13.90 -5.51 13.11
N ASN A 41 14.47 -5.73 11.93
CA ASN A 41 15.50 -6.73 11.71
C ASN A 41 16.62 -6.16 10.85
N SER A 42 17.79 -5.97 11.46
CA SER A 42 18.98 -5.40 10.82
C SER A 42 19.71 -6.34 9.85
N THR A 43 19.40 -7.64 9.85
CA THR A 43 20.07 -8.61 8.95
C THR A 43 19.40 -8.70 7.58
N ILE A 44 18.13 -8.29 7.48
CA ILE A 44 17.39 -8.25 6.22
C ILE A 44 17.55 -6.87 5.58
N THR A 45 18.33 -6.79 4.50
CA THR A 45 18.71 -5.50 3.87
C THR A 45 18.20 -5.33 2.45
N THR A 46 17.47 -6.31 1.90
CA THR A 46 16.90 -6.23 0.54
C THR A 46 15.37 -6.09 0.57
N PRO A 47 14.77 -5.34 -0.37
CA PRO A 47 13.31 -5.21 -0.46
C PRO A 47 12.61 -6.57 -0.60
N ALA A 48 13.12 -7.44 -1.48
CA ALA A 48 12.56 -8.77 -1.71
C ALA A 48 12.55 -9.65 -0.44
N ALA A 49 13.65 -9.66 0.33
CA ALA A 49 13.70 -10.43 1.57
C ALA A 49 12.81 -9.81 2.67
N CYS A 50 12.74 -8.49 2.75
CA CYS A 50 11.86 -7.80 3.71
C CYS A 50 10.38 -8.02 3.38
N LYS A 51 10.01 -8.02 2.10
CA LYS A 51 8.66 -8.41 1.63
C LYS A 51 8.34 -9.86 1.98
N ALA A 52 9.25 -10.80 1.70
CA ALA A 52 9.05 -12.20 2.04
C ALA A 52 8.86 -12.39 3.55
N TYR A 53 9.60 -11.63 4.36
CA TYR A 53 9.45 -11.63 5.81
C TYR A 53 8.12 -11.00 6.27
N CYS A 54 7.70 -9.90 5.66
CA CYS A 54 6.40 -9.25 5.88
C CYS A 54 5.23 -10.20 5.58
N ALA A 55 5.33 -11.01 4.53
CA ALA A 55 4.32 -12.01 4.16
C ALA A 55 4.37 -13.31 5.00
N ALA A 56 5.38 -13.49 5.85
CA ALA A 56 5.50 -14.69 6.66
C ALA A 56 4.45 -14.71 7.79
N SER A 57 4.03 -15.90 8.23
CA SER A 57 2.98 -16.04 9.26
C SER A 57 3.33 -15.37 10.60
N VAL A 58 4.63 -15.24 10.90
CA VAL A 58 5.14 -14.53 12.09
C VAL A 58 4.94 -13.01 12.02
N ALA A 59 4.66 -12.48 10.82
CA ALA A 59 4.47 -11.07 10.51
C ALA A 59 3.05 -10.79 10.00
N SER A 60 2.04 -11.55 10.43
CA SER A 60 0.64 -11.47 9.96
C SER A 60 -0.07 -10.11 10.11
N LYS A 61 0.55 -9.14 10.80
CA LYS A 61 0.05 -7.76 10.93
C LYS A 61 0.71 -6.81 9.94
N CYS A 62 1.64 -7.27 9.12
CA CYS A 62 2.38 -6.41 8.21
C CYS A 62 1.45 -5.86 7.13
N SER A 63 1.38 -4.54 7.01
CA SER A 63 0.63 -3.83 5.96
C SER A 63 1.56 -3.01 5.06
N SER A 64 2.75 -2.66 5.56
CA SER A 64 3.84 -2.06 4.79
C SER A 64 5.19 -2.37 5.43
N PHE A 65 6.26 -2.16 4.68
CA PHE A 65 7.63 -2.37 5.14
C PHE A 65 8.57 -1.29 4.60
N ALA A 66 9.71 -1.11 5.28
CA ALA A 66 10.80 -0.25 4.83
C ALA A 66 12.16 -0.97 4.83
N VAL A 67 13.03 -0.59 3.89
CA VAL A 67 14.40 -1.08 3.76
C VAL A 67 15.36 0.08 3.60
N GLY A 68 16.45 0.12 4.39
CA GLY A 68 17.44 1.19 4.35
C GLY A 68 18.62 1.06 5.32
N GLY A 69 19.03 -0.17 5.63
CA GLY A 69 19.96 -0.53 6.71
C GLY A 69 19.45 -1.67 7.60
N GLY A 70 18.18 -2.01 7.42
CA GLY A 70 17.46 -3.14 8.00
C GLY A 70 16.03 -3.15 7.47
N CYS A 71 15.30 -4.20 7.77
CA CYS A 71 13.89 -4.38 7.47
C CYS A 71 13.05 -3.88 8.64
N LEU A 72 12.15 -2.94 8.35
CA LEU A 72 11.18 -2.41 9.30
C LEU A 72 9.79 -2.85 8.86
N LEU A 73 9.01 -3.45 9.75
CA LEU A 73 7.62 -3.83 9.46
C LEU A 73 6.64 -2.92 10.19
N TYR A 74 5.59 -2.54 9.48
CA TYR A 74 4.54 -1.64 9.97
C TYR A 74 3.18 -2.31 9.80
N ASN A 75 2.27 -2.06 10.74
CA ASN A 75 0.90 -2.57 10.70
C ASN A 75 -0.10 -1.60 10.05
N VAL A 76 0.42 -0.55 9.42
CA VAL A 76 -0.32 0.42 8.63
C VAL A 76 0.26 0.47 7.22
N THR A 77 -0.52 0.93 6.26
CA THR A 77 -0.03 1.22 4.90
C THR A 77 0.97 2.37 4.90
N VAL A 78 1.72 2.52 3.83
CA VAL A 78 2.64 3.65 3.62
C VAL A 78 1.88 4.99 3.62
N ASN A 79 0.70 5.02 3.01
CA ASN A 79 -0.14 6.21 2.94
C ASN A 79 -0.45 6.76 4.33
N GLY A 80 -0.09 8.02 4.57
CA GLY A 80 -0.29 8.69 5.86
C GLY A 80 0.71 8.31 6.96
N ASN A 81 1.61 7.35 6.74
CA ASN A 81 2.63 6.96 7.73
C ASN A 81 4.04 7.46 7.40
N VAL A 82 4.31 7.90 6.17
CA VAL A 82 5.66 8.31 5.74
C VAL A 82 5.73 9.82 5.51
N ASN A 83 6.77 10.45 6.04
CA ASN A 83 7.21 11.78 5.63
C ASN A 83 8.22 11.63 4.47
N PRO A 84 7.82 11.96 3.21
CA PRO A 84 8.68 11.74 2.06
C PRO A 84 9.94 12.60 2.12
N MET A 85 11.10 11.98 1.90
CA MET A 85 12.39 12.64 1.87
C MET A 85 13.35 11.88 0.97
N ASN A 86 13.70 12.47 -0.19
CA ASN A 86 14.51 11.79 -1.21
C ASN A 86 15.92 11.41 -0.73
N THR A 87 16.46 12.13 0.25
CA THR A 87 17.77 11.87 0.87
C THR A 87 17.73 10.75 1.90
N SER A 88 16.55 10.23 2.28
CA SER A 88 16.45 9.11 3.20
C SER A 88 17.20 7.88 2.66
N THR A 89 17.82 7.13 3.56
CA THR A 89 18.36 5.79 3.25
C THR A 89 17.26 4.74 3.21
N PHE A 90 16.09 5.02 3.82
CA PHE A 90 14.95 4.12 3.84
C PHE A 90 14.01 4.34 2.66
N THR A 91 13.53 3.23 2.12
CA THR A 91 12.50 3.17 1.09
C THR A 91 11.36 2.30 1.59
N PHE A 92 10.13 2.82 1.50
CA PHE A 92 8.89 2.24 2.01
C PHE A 92 8.05 1.65 0.88
N TYR A 93 7.35 0.56 1.20
CA TYR A 93 6.52 -0.21 0.27
C TYR A 93 5.27 -0.71 0.98
N ASP A 94 4.10 -0.56 0.37
CA ASP A 94 2.91 -1.31 0.79
C ASP A 94 3.15 -2.82 0.56
N GLU A 95 2.55 -3.69 1.37
CA GLU A 95 2.74 -5.15 1.30
C GLU A 95 2.48 -5.72 -0.11
N ALA A 96 1.45 -5.19 -0.78
CA ALA A 96 1.02 -5.62 -2.12
C ALA A 96 1.97 -5.20 -3.25
N CYS A 97 2.99 -4.40 -2.97
CA CYS A 97 3.95 -3.94 -3.97
C CYS A 97 4.81 -5.08 -4.53
N THR A 98 5.11 -5.01 -5.82
CA THR A 98 6.19 -5.81 -6.42
C THR A 98 7.51 -5.12 -6.17
N VAL A 99 8.51 -5.87 -5.69
CA VAL A 99 9.84 -5.36 -5.29
C VAL A 99 10.94 -6.31 -5.75
#